data_AF-A0A919WUX2-F1
#
_entry.id   AF-A0A919WUX2-F1
#
_cell.length_a   1.000
_cell.length_b   1.000
_cell.length_c   1.000
_cell.angle_alpha   90.00
_cell.angle_beta   90.00
_cell.angle_gamma   90.00
#
_symmetry.space_group_name_H-M   'P 1'
#
loop_
_entity.id
_entity.type
_entity.pdbx_description
1 polymer ?
#
loop_
_entity_poly.entity_id
_entity_poly.type
_entity_poly.pdbx_seq_one_letter_code
_entity_poly.pdbx_strand_id
1 'polypeptide(L)'
;MFIHFLDIIGAGIAGLFMLIQIISSQIVFQGKLIPEFYQVLGNWLPGTYYADEIYKILFGGSSLASSIRFLFIMVAVFLAVTAIAFLIRKNLFLNNKTKSNLIRIRGIANILIKSYAKEFPD
;
A
#
# COMPACT_ATOMS: atom_id res chain seq x y z
N MET A 1 7.58 -1.03 3.06
CA MET A 1 8.02 -1.13 1.65
C MET A 1 7.35 -0.08 0.73
N PHE A 2 6.05 0.22 0.86
CA PHE A 2 5.39 1.32 0.14
C PHE A 2 5.78 2.72 0.67
N ILE A 3 6.02 2.82 1.98
CA ILE A 3 6.43 4.05 2.67
C ILE A 3 7.77 4.59 2.13
N HIS A 4 8.73 3.70 1.84
CA HIS A 4 10.02 4.06 1.23
C HIS A 4 9.93 4.50 -0.24
N PHE A 5 8.78 4.33 -0.90
CA PHE A 5 8.61 4.77 -2.30
C PHE A 5 8.19 6.24 -2.41
N LEU A 6 7.64 6.81 -1.33
CA LEU A 6 7.22 8.20 -1.20
C LEU A 6 8.05 8.96 -0.14
N ASP A 7 9.08 8.29 0.40
CA ASP A 7 10.01 8.76 1.43
C ASP A 7 9.30 9.54 2.56
N ILE A 8 9.50 10.85 2.66
CA ILE A 8 8.87 11.73 3.67
C ILE A 8 7.36 11.88 3.48
N ILE A 9 6.88 12.01 2.23
CA ILE A 9 5.45 12.22 1.95
C ILE A 9 4.66 10.96 2.30
N GLY A 10 5.21 9.79 1.99
CA GLY A 10 4.61 8.50 2.28
C GLY A 10 4.54 8.24 3.77
N ALA A 11 5.63 8.55 4.48
CA ALA A 11 5.68 8.46 5.93
C ALA A 11 4.68 9.43 6.58
N GLY A 12 4.57 10.66 6.07
CA GLY A 12 3.61 11.66 6.56
C GLY A 12 2.15 11.21 6.39
N ILE A 13 1.79 10.70 5.21
CA ILE A 13 0.45 10.17 4.95
C ILE A 13 0.16 8.96 5.85
N ALA A 14 1.11 8.03 5.98
CA ALA A 14 0.95 6.87 6.86
C ALA A 14 0.76 7.28 8.33
N GLY A 15 1.52 8.29 8.80
CA GLY A 15 1.37 8.85 10.14
C GLY A 15 0.00 9.49 10.36
N LEU A 16 -0.49 10.27 9.39
CA LEU A 16 -1.84 10.84 9.46
C LEU A 16 -2.93 9.74 9.50
N PHE A 17 -2.79 8.70 8.68
CA PHE A 17 -3.71 7.56 8.73
C PHE A 17 -3.69 6.87 10.09
N MET A 18 -2.51 6.68 10.70
CA MET A 18 -2.40 6.08 12.03
C MET A 18 -3.08 6.93 13.11
N LEU A 19 -2.95 8.26 13.05
CA LEU A 19 -3.66 9.16 13.98
C LEU A 19 -5.17 9.05 13.83
N ILE A 20 -5.67 9.03 12.59
CA ILE A 20 -7.10 8.84 12.31
C ILE A 20 -7.57 7.49 12.87
N GLN A 21 -6.78 6.42 12.74
CA GLN A 21 -7.11 5.12 13.33
C GLN A 21 -7.22 5.17 14.85
N ILE A 22 -6.29 5.83 15.54
CA ILE A 22 -6.31 5.93 17.01
C ILE A 22 -7.51 6.73 17.51
N ILE A 23 -7.86 7.82 16.82
CA ILE A 23 -9.02 8.64 17.18
C ILE A 23 -10.31 7.86 16.91
N SER A 24 -10.40 7.19 15.76
CA SER A 24 -11.61 6.47 15.35
C SER A 24 -11.80 5.11 16.02
N SER A 25 -10.76 4.55 16.64
CA SER A 25 -10.82 3.26 17.35
C SER A 25 -11.55 3.34 18.69
N GLN A 26 -11.84 4.54 19.18
CA GLN A 26 -12.52 4.77 20.45
C GLN A 26 -11.77 4.18 21.66
N ILE A 27 -10.47 3.86 21.51
CA ILE A 27 -9.61 3.35 22.59
C ILE A 27 -9.30 4.46 23.60
N VAL A 28 -9.01 5.66 23.09
CA VAL A 28 -8.60 6.81 23.92
C VAL A 28 -9.80 7.61 24.41
N PHE A 29 -10.85 7.69 23.60
CA PHE A 29 -12.06 8.46 23.88
C PHE A 29 -13.28 7.56 23.74
N GLN A 30 -14.21 7.61 24.69
CA GLN A 30 -15.46 6.86 24.57
C GLN A 30 -16.26 7.37 23.37
N GLY A 31 -16.82 6.47 22.57
CA GLY A 31 -17.45 6.77 21.27
C GLY A 31 -18.42 7.95 21.25
N LYS A 32 -19.19 8.14 22.33
CA LYS A 32 -20.16 9.24 22.45
C LYS A 32 -19.54 10.65 22.55
N LEU A 33 -18.24 10.73 22.84
CA LEU A 33 -17.50 11.99 23.01
C LEU A 33 -16.81 12.44 21.73
N ILE A 34 -16.77 11.58 20.69
CA ILE A 34 -16.06 11.83 19.45
C ILE A 34 -17.06 12.30 18.39
N PRO A 35 -16.73 13.29 17.52
CA PRO A 35 -17.62 13.72 16.46
C PRO A 35 -18.10 12.57 15.55
N GLU A 36 -19.34 12.64 15.06
CA GLU A 36 -19.96 11.60 14.20
C GLU A 36 -19.09 11.22 13.00
N PHE A 37 -18.35 12.18 12.43
CA PHE A 37 -17.40 11.93 11.35
C PHE A 37 -16.42 10.80 11.67
N TYR A 38 -15.80 10.82 12.86
CA TYR A 38 -14.84 9.79 13.27
C TYR A 38 -15.52 8.49 13.70
N GLN A 39 -16.76 8.56 14.18
CA GLN A 39 -17.56 7.36 14.48
C GLN A 39 -17.87 6.57 13.20
N VAL A 40 -18.29 7.28 12.14
CA VAL A 40 -18.56 6.69 10.83
C VAL A 40 -17.27 6.13 10.23
N LEU A 41 -16.16 6.86 10.30
CA LEU A 41 -14.86 6.38 9.82
C LEU A 41 -14.40 5.11 10.56
N GLY A 42 -14.65 5.04 11.87
CA GLY A 42 -14.31 3.89 12.72
C GLY A 42 -14.92 2.58 12.21
N ASN A 43 -16.13 2.61 11.66
CA ASN A 43 -16.79 1.41 11.13
C ASN A 43 -16.06 0.79 9.92
N TRP A 44 -15.18 1.53 9.26
CA TRP A 44 -14.39 1.05 8.13
C TRP A 44 -12.96 0.69 8.53
N LEU A 45 -12.55 1.04 9.75
CA LEU A 45 -11.17 0.92 10.19
C LEU A 45 -11.00 -0.35 11.03
N PRO A 46 -9.95 -1.17 10.74
CA PRO A 46 -9.71 -2.40 11.49
C PRO A 46 -9.39 -2.13 12.97
N GLY A 47 -8.82 -0.97 13.28
CA GLY A 47 -8.47 -0.58 14.65
C GLY A 47 -9.68 -0.48 15.58
N THR A 48 -10.86 -0.12 15.06
CA THR A 48 -12.09 -0.01 15.86
C THR A 48 -12.64 -1.37 16.24
N TYR A 49 -12.63 -2.34 15.32
CA TYR A 49 -13.02 -3.73 15.62
C TYR A 49 -12.07 -4.37 16.64
N TYR A 50 -10.77 -4.11 16.53
CA TYR A 50 -9.80 -4.59 17.52
C TYR A 50 -10.05 -4.01 18.92
N ALA A 51 -10.31 -2.71 19.01
CA ALA A 51 -10.61 -2.03 20.27
C ALA A 51 -11.88 -2.58 20.94
N ASP A 52 -12.96 -2.70 20.18
CA ASP A 52 -14.25 -3.18 20.67
C ASP A 52 -14.16 -4.62 21.19
N GLU A 53 -13.40 -5.48 20.51
CA GLU A 53 -13.17 -6.86 20.96
C GLU A 53 -12.31 -6.94 22.23
N ILE A 54 -11.29 -6.09 22.38
CA ILE A 54 -10.56 -5.99 23.66
C ILE A 54 -11.49 -5.59 24.79
N TYR A 55 -12.36 -4.60 24.57
CA TYR A 55 -13.32 -4.18 25.59
C TYR A 55 -14.31 -5.29 25.94
N LYS A 56 -14.81 -6.05 24.95
CA LYS A 56 -15.65 -7.23 25.21
C LYS A 56 -14.91 -8.29 26.02
N ILE A 57 -13.64 -8.57 25.75
CA ILE A 57 -12.86 -9.54 26.54
C ILE A 57 -12.71 -9.07 27.99
N LEU A 58 -12.36 -7.81 28.19
CA LEU A 58 -12.07 -7.27 29.52
C LEU A 58 -13.31 -7.14 30.41
N PHE A 59 -14.47 -6.89 29.81
CA PHE A 59 -15.72 -6.63 30.54
C PHE A 59 -16.77 -7.76 30.40
N GLY A 60 -16.39 -8.93 29.88
CA GLY A 60 -17.26 -10.11 29.81
C GLY A 60 -18.37 -10.03 28.76
N GLY A 61 -18.12 -9.31 27.66
CA GLY A 61 -19.03 -9.17 26.52
C GLY A 61 -19.25 -10.46 25.70
N SER A 62 -20.28 -10.43 24.86
CA SER A 62 -20.72 -11.56 24.03
C SER A 62 -19.71 -12.01 22.96
N SER A 63 -19.97 -13.17 22.36
CA SER A 63 -19.20 -13.86 21.31
C SER A 63 -18.36 -12.98 20.35
N LEU A 64 -17.06 -13.27 20.31
CA LEU A 64 -16.05 -12.63 19.45
C LEU A 64 -16.05 -13.11 17.99
N ALA A 65 -16.78 -14.20 17.69
CA ALA A 65 -16.64 -14.92 16.43
C ALA A 65 -17.02 -14.08 15.20
N SER A 66 -17.95 -13.14 15.34
CA SER A 66 -18.37 -12.27 14.23
C SER A 66 -17.28 -11.28 13.84
N SER A 67 -16.69 -10.60 14.83
CA SER A 67 -15.69 -9.56 14.61
C SER A 67 -14.36 -10.14 14.10
N ILE A 68 -13.98 -11.32 14.58
CA ILE A 68 -12.81 -12.05 14.07
C ILE A 68 -12.97 -12.36 12.57
N ARG A 69 -14.16 -12.78 12.14
CA ARG A 69 -14.44 -13.02 10.71
C ARG A 69 -14.29 -11.77 9.86
N PHE A 70 -14.80 -10.63 10.34
CA PHE A 70 -14.62 -9.35 9.65
C PHE A 70 -13.14 -8.94 9.56
N LEU A 71 -12.37 -9.15 10.62
CA LEU A 71 -10.93 -8.87 10.61
C LEU A 71 -10.20 -9.73 9.59
N PHE A 72 -10.53 -11.02 9.50
CA PHE A 72 -9.96 -11.93 8.48
C PHE A 72 -10.29 -11.49 7.05
N ILE A 73 -11.52 -11.05 6.80
CA ILE A 73 -11.93 -10.54 5.49
C ILE A 73 -11.12 -9.29 5.13
N MET A 74 -10.95 -8.35 6.07
CA MET A 74 -10.14 -7.15 5.83
C MET A 74 -8.69 -7.53 5.50
N VAL A 75 -8.07 -8.43 6.26
CA VAL A 75 -6.70 -8.89 5.99
C VAL A 75 -6.58 -9.51 4.59
N ALA A 76 -7.54 -10.34 4.18
CA ALA A 76 -7.56 -10.94 2.86
C ALA A 76 -7.65 -9.88 1.74
N VAL A 77 -8.50 -8.86 1.92
CA VAL A 77 -8.63 -7.74 0.98
C VAL A 77 -7.33 -6.94 0.89
N PHE A 78 -6.71 -6.59 2.03
CA PHE A 78 -5.44 -5.86 2.05
C PHE A 78 -4.30 -6.64 1.38
N LEU A 79 -4.23 -7.96 1.61
CA LEU A 79 -3.26 -8.83 0.95
C LEU A 79 -3.48 -8.87 -0.56
N ALA A 80 -4.73 -9.01 -1.00
CA ALA A 80 -5.06 -9.01 -2.43
C ALA A 80 -4.66 -7.70 -3.12
N VAL A 81 -5.00 -6.55 -2.54
CA VAL A 81 -4.62 -5.24 -3.07
C VAL A 81 -3.10 -5.08 -3.12
N THR A 82 -2.39 -5.51 -2.08
CA THR A 82 -0.93 -5.44 -2.03
C THR A 82 -0.28 -6.32 -3.11
N ALA A 83 -0.81 -7.54 -3.31
CA ALA A 83 -0.34 -8.45 -4.35
C ALA A 83 -0.55 -7.85 -5.75
N ILE A 84 -1.73 -7.27 -6.02
CA ILE A 84 -2.04 -6.60 -7.29
C ILE A 84 -1.09 -5.43 -7.54
N ALA A 85 -0.90 -4.56 -6.54
CA ALA A 85 0.01 -3.41 -6.65
C ALA A 85 1.46 -3.88 -6.95
N PHE A 86 1.90 -4.95 -6.30
CA PHE A 86 3.22 -5.54 -6.54
C PHE A 86 3.36 -6.10 -7.96
N LEU A 87 2.34 -6.80 -8.47
CA LEU A 87 2.33 -7.35 -9.83
C LEU A 87 2.39 -6.24 -10.89
N ILE A 88 1.61 -5.17 -10.73
CA ILE A 88 1.64 -4.00 -11.63
C ILE A 88 3.03 -3.38 -11.65
N ARG A 89 3.61 -3.13 -10.47
CA ARG A 89 4.95 -2.54 -10.36
C ARG A 89 6.03 -3.42 -11.01
N LYS A 90 5.96 -4.73 -10.80
CA LYS A 90 6.89 -5.69 -11.43
C LYS A 90 6.81 -5.60 -12.96
N ASN A 91 5.61 -5.59 -13.54
CA ASN A 91 5.42 -5.48 -14.99
C ASN A 91 5.98 -4.17 -15.56
N LEU A 92 5.73 -3.04 -14.89
CA LEU A 92 6.27 -1.74 -15.32
C LEU A 92 7.81 -1.73 -15.29
N PHE A 93 8.41 -2.31 -14.25
CA PHE A 93 9.87 -2.36 -14.14
C PHE A 93 10.52 -3.22 -15.22
N LEU A 94 9.95 -4.39 -15.52
CA LEU A 94 10.44 -5.28 -16.57
C LEU A 94 10.34 -4.62 -17.95
N ASN A 95 9.23 -3.94 -18.25
CA ASN A 95 9.05 -3.24 -19.52
C ASN A 95 10.10 -2.13 -19.71
N ASN A 96 10.34 -1.30 -18.68
CA ASN A 96 11.35 -0.24 -18.74
C ASN A 96 12.77 -0.78 -18.95
N LYS A 97 13.12 -1.91 -18.31
CA LYS A 97 14.42 -2.56 -18.50
C LYS A 97 14.62 -3.05 -19.94
N THR A 98 13.59 -3.66 -20.53
CA THR A 98 13.61 -4.13 -21.93
C THR A 98 13.78 -2.96 -22.90
N LYS A 99 13.04 -1.86 -22.69
CA LYS A 99 13.14 -0.65 -23.52
C LYS A 99 14.52 0.00 -23.44
N SER A 100 15.12 0.05 -22.25
CA SER A 100 16.49 0.58 -22.05
C SER A 100 17.55 -0.25 -22.79
N ASN A 101 17.48 -1.58 -22.71
CA ASN A 101 18.40 -2.46 -23.42
C ASN A 101 18.29 -2.32 -24.94
N LEU A 102 17.07 -2.18 -25.48
CA LEU A 102 16.85 -1.94 -26.91
C LEU A 102 17.48 -0.63 -27.40
N ILE A 103 17.41 0.44 -26.61
CA ILE A 103 18.03 1.73 -26.93
C ILE A 103 19.56 1.59 -26.95
N ARG A 104 20.14 0.88 -25.98
CA ARG A 104 21.60 0.61 -25.95
C ARG A 104 22.07 -0.17 -27.17
N ILE A 105 21.37 -1.25 -27.53
CA ILE A 105 21.72 -2.08 -28.70
C ILE A 105 21.64 -1.26 -29.99
N ARG A 106 20.58 -0.45 -30.17
CA ARG A 106 20.47 0.46 -31.32
C ARG A 106 21.61 1.48 -31.38
N GLY A 107 22.00 2.04 -30.23
CA GLY A 107 23.13 2.98 -30.15
C GLY A 107 24.44 2.35 -30.61
N ILE A 108 24.75 1.14 -30.14
CA ILE A 108 25.96 0.39 -30.53
C ILE A 108 25.92 0.02 -32.02
N ALA A 109 24.79 -0.48 -32.52
CA ALA A 109 24.62 -0.80 -33.93
C ALA A 109 24.86 0.42 -34.83
N ASN A 110 24.35 1.59 -34.44
CA ASN A 110 24.51 2.82 -35.21
C ASN A 110 25.96 3.32 -35.23
N ILE A 111 26.71 3.14 -34.13
CA ILE A 111 28.15 3.43 -34.06
C ILE A 111 28.94 2.50 -34.97
N LEU A 112 28.64 1.19 -34.94
CA LEU A 112 29.31 0.20 -35.79
C LEU A 112 29.07 0.48 -37.27
N ILE A 113 27.81 0.73 -37.67
CA ILE A 113 27.46 1.08 -39.06
C ILE A 113 28.23 2.33 -39.51
N LYS A 114 28.30 3.36 -38.66
CA LYS A 114 29.03 4.60 -38.97
C LYS A 114 30.55 4.42 -39.02
N SER A 115 31.09 3.45 -38.26
CA SER A 115 32.50 3.08 -38.31
C SER A 115 32.83 2.34 -39.61
N TYR A 116 32.02 1.36 -40.00
CA TYR A 116 32.18 0.61 -41.25
C TYR A 116 32.10 1.52 -42.48
N ALA A 117 31.15 2.46 -42.52
CA ALA A 117 31.00 3.41 -43.62
C ALA A 117 32.18 4.39 -43.76
N LYS A 118 33.04 4.50 -42.73
CA LYS A 118 34.22 5.38 -42.74
C LYS A 118 35.49 4.64 -43.22
N GLU A 119 35.54 3.33 -43.01
CA GLU A 119 36.65 2.46 -43.42
C GLU A 119 36.56 2.02 -44.90
N PHE A 120 35.35 1.99 -45.46
CA PHE A 120 35.12 1.69 -46.88
C PHE A 120 34.29 2.82 -47.54
N PRO A 121 34.91 3.97 -47.86
CA PRO A 121 34.30 4.94 -48.73
C PRO A 121 34.36 4.41 -50.18
N ASP A 122 33.20 4.25 -50.81
CA ASP A 122 33.10 3.99 -52.26
C ASP A 122 33.82 5.08 -53.09
#